data_AF-A0AAD2ABP3-F1
#
_entry.id   AF-A0AAD2ABP3-F1
#
_cell.length_a   1.000
_cell.length_b   1.000
_cell.length_c   1.000
_cell.angle_alpha   90.00
_cell.angle_beta   90.00
_cell.angle_gamma   90.00
#
_symmetry.space_group_name_H-M   'P 1'
#
loop_
_entity.id
_entity.type
_entity.pdbx_description
1 polymer ?
#
loop_
_entity_poly.entity_id
_entity_poly.type
_entity_poly.pdbx_seq_one_letter_code
_entity_poly.pdbx_strand_id
1 'polypeptide(L)'
;MAAIETTLWSIEWGISELVNHPEIQRKLREEIDTVLGPGVQVTEPDTHKLPYLQWKKPEEFRPERFLEEDSKVEANWNDFRYLPFGVGRRSCPGIILALPILGITLGRLVQNFELLPPPGQSKIDTSEKGGQFSLHILKHSTIVLKPRSF
;
A
#
# COMPACT_ATOMS: atom_id res chain seq x y z
N MET A 1 12.02 -16.23 11.71
CA MET A 1 12.76 -15.12 12.36
C MET A 1 12.69 -13.79 11.60
N ALA A 2 12.22 -13.72 10.34
CA ALA A 2 12.25 -12.45 9.58
C ALA A 2 11.21 -11.38 10.01
N ALA A 3 9.98 -11.73 10.45
CA ALA A 3 8.99 -10.68 10.69
C ALA A 3 9.28 -9.79 11.91
N ILE A 4 9.96 -10.31 12.93
CA ILE A 4 10.37 -9.50 14.09
C ILE A 4 11.40 -8.47 13.63
N GLU A 5 12.40 -8.91 12.86
CA GLU A 5 13.46 -8.04 12.36
C GLU A 5 12.92 -7.00 11.36
N THR A 6 12.09 -7.40 10.39
CA THR A 6 11.53 -6.47 9.39
C THR A 6 10.60 -5.43 10.04
N THR A 7 9.82 -5.83 11.04
CA THR A 7 8.95 -4.91 11.79
C THR A 7 9.77 -3.97 12.66
N LEU A 8 10.74 -4.49 13.41
CA LEU A 8 11.63 -3.69 14.26
C LEU A 8 12.38 -2.65 13.43
N TRP A 9 12.92 -3.02 12.27
CA TRP A 9 13.61 -2.09 11.39
C TRP A 9 12.66 -1.04 10.80
N SER A 10 11.43 -1.40 10.47
CA SER A 10 10.42 -0.43 10.01
C SER A 10 10.07 0.57 11.11
N ILE A 11 9.96 0.11 12.36
CA ILE A 11 9.75 0.98 13.53
C ILE A 11 10.95 1.91 13.74
N GLU A 12 12.17 1.37 13.71
CA GLU A 12 13.41 2.15 13.87
C GLU A 12 13.52 3.28 12.84
N TRP A 13 13.22 2.97 11.57
CA TRP A 13 13.17 3.96 10.51
C TRP A 13 12.03 4.97 10.70
N GLY A 14 10.82 4.51 11.03
CA GLY A 14 9.70 5.41 11.31
C GLY A 14 10.00 6.40 12.43
N ILE A 15 10.65 5.96 13.51
CA ILE A 15 11.10 6.84 14.59
C ILE A 15 12.16 7.82 14.10
N SER A 16 13.16 7.34 13.34
CA SER A 16 14.24 8.18 12.82
C SER A 16 13.71 9.31 11.93
N GLU A 17 12.76 8.98 11.04
CA GLU A 17 12.13 9.96 10.16
C GLU A 17 11.26 10.96 10.93
N LEU A 18 10.47 10.51 11.92
CA LEU A 18 9.71 11.42 12.78
C LEU A 18 10.61 12.43 13.52
N VAL A 19 11.80 11.98 13.95
CA VAL A 19 12.79 12.85 14.59
C VAL A 19 13.38 13.86 13.60
N ASN A 20 13.64 13.44 12.36
CA ASN A 20 14.16 14.33 11.30
C ASN A 20 13.11 15.32 10.76
N HIS A 21 11.82 15.01 10.93
CA HIS A 21 10.67 15.76 10.41
C HIS A 21 9.73 16.23 11.54
N PRO A 22 10.15 17.18 12.38
CA PRO A 22 9.40 17.61 13.57
C PRO A 22 8.01 18.17 13.25
N GLU A 23 7.81 18.74 12.06
CA GLU A 23 6.52 19.20 11.56
C GLU A 23 5.52 18.06 11.34
N ILE A 24 5.99 16.90 10.87
CA ILE A 24 5.17 15.70 10.69
C ILE A 24 4.83 15.11 12.05
N GLN A 25 5.83 15.00 12.94
CA GLN A 25 5.64 14.52 14.30
C GLN A 25 4.63 15.38 15.08
N ARG A 26 4.68 16.70 14.92
CA ARG A 26 3.71 17.61 15.55
C ARG A 26 2.29 17.39 15.04
N LYS A 27 2.09 17.30 13.72
CA LYS A 27 0.77 17.04 13.14
C LYS A 27 0.17 15.73 13.62
N LEU A 28 0.98 14.67 13.67
CA LEU A 28 0.56 13.37 14.17
C LEU A 28 0.13 13.45 15.65
N ARG A 29 0.89 14.17 16.48
CA ARG A 29 0.52 14.37 17.90
C ARG A 29 -0.78 15.16 18.05
N GLU A 30 -0.93 16.25 17.30
CA GLU A 30 -2.14 17.08 17.30
C GLU A 30 -3.39 16.28 16.91
N GLU A 31 -3.27 15.39 15.92
CA GLU A 31 -4.37 14.49 15.57
C GLU A 31 -4.72 13.54 16.72
N ILE A 32 -3.72 12.85 17.29
CA ILE A 32 -3.94 11.90 18.38
C ILE A 32 -4.64 12.59 19.55
N ASP A 33 -4.15 13.77 19.95
CA ASP A 33 -4.73 14.55 21.04
C ASP A 33 -6.15 15.05 20.71
N THR A 34 -6.44 15.36 19.44
CA THR A 34 -7.76 15.84 19.00
C THR A 34 -8.79 14.70 18.93
N VAL A 35 -8.40 13.53 18.42
CA VAL A 35 -9.29 12.39 18.20
C VAL A 35 -9.50 11.58 19.47
N LEU A 36 -8.44 11.29 20.22
CA LEU A 36 -8.47 10.40 21.39
C LEU A 36 -8.51 11.16 22.72
N GLY A 37 -8.05 12.41 22.73
CA GLY A 37 -7.92 13.23 23.92
C GLY A 37 -6.48 13.24 24.47
N PRO A 38 -6.03 14.35 25.07
CA PRO A 38 -4.67 14.46 25.60
C PRO A 38 -4.36 13.40 26.67
N GLY A 39 -3.24 12.70 26.51
CA GLY A 39 -2.75 11.71 27.48
C GLY A 39 -3.39 10.31 27.38
N VAL A 40 -4.34 10.11 26.46
CA VAL A 40 -4.92 8.79 26.17
C VAL A 40 -3.95 7.97 25.33
N GLN A 41 -3.73 6.71 25.72
CA GLN A 41 -2.86 5.79 24.99
C GLN A 41 -3.58 5.24 23.75
N VAL A 42 -2.88 5.21 22.61
CA VAL A 42 -3.41 4.65 21.36
C VAL A 42 -3.56 3.13 21.50
N THR A 43 -4.72 2.60 21.15
CA THR A 43 -4.96 1.15 21.03
C THR A 43 -5.21 0.73 19.57
N GLU A 44 -5.17 -0.58 19.28
CA GLU A 44 -5.34 -1.09 17.91
C GLU A 44 -6.65 -0.61 17.24
N PRO A 45 -7.82 -0.63 17.90
CA PRO A 45 -9.07 -0.12 17.30
C PRO A 45 -9.06 1.38 17.01
N ASP A 46 -8.20 2.15 17.67
CA ASP A 46 -8.11 3.61 17.49
C ASP A 46 -7.38 3.99 16.22
N THR A 47 -6.59 3.08 15.64
CA THR A 47 -5.91 3.32 14.36
C THR A 47 -6.91 3.67 13.24
N HIS A 48 -8.13 3.13 13.32
CA HIS A 48 -9.24 3.43 12.41
C HIS A 48 -9.86 4.82 12.60
N LYS A 49 -9.48 5.57 13.64
CA LYS A 49 -9.98 6.92 13.92
C LYS A 49 -8.98 8.03 13.59
N LEU A 50 -7.78 7.69 13.12
CA LEU A 50 -6.67 8.63 12.87
C LEU A 50 -6.56 8.95 11.36
N PRO A 51 -7.25 9.98 10.85
CA PRO A 51 -7.34 10.26 9.42
C PRO A 51 -6.01 10.64 8.75
N TYR A 52 -5.07 11.23 9.47
CA TYR A 52 -3.72 11.59 8.99
C TYR A 52 -2.89 10.34 8.68
N LEU A 53 -3.23 9.19 9.28
CA LEU A 53 -2.63 7.91 8.98
C LEU A 53 -3.43 7.09 7.95
N GLN A 54 -4.55 7.60 7.47
CA GLN A 54 -5.47 6.86 6.62
C GLN A 54 -5.63 7.43 5.22
N TRP A 55 -6.11 6.53 4.37
CA TRP A 55 -6.58 6.84 3.04
C TRP A 55 -8.09 7.01 3.06
N LYS A 56 -8.63 7.80 2.13
CA LYS A 56 -10.08 7.82 1.89
C LYS A 56 -10.48 6.50 1.22
N LYS A 57 -11.46 5.78 1.79
CA LYS A 57 -11.97 4.49 1.27
C LYS A 57 -10.82 3.51 0.95
N PRO A 58 -10.00 3.13 1.96
CA PRO A 58 -8.80 2.31 1.76
C PRO A 58 -9.10 0.92 1.19
N GLU A 59 -10.31 0.40 1.43
CA GLU A 59 -10.79 -0.88 0.94
C GLU A 59 -11.15 -0.90 -0.56
N GLU A 60 -11.32 0.27 -1.19
CA GLU A 60 -11.67 0.38 -2.60
C GLU A 60 -10.42 0.41 -3.49
N PHE A 61 -10.33 -0.52 -4.45
CA PHE A 61 -9.36 -0.43 -5.55
C PHE A 61 -9.73 0.75 -6.48
N ARG A 62 -9.14 1.92 -6.21
CA ARG A 62 -9.40 3.19 -6.90
C ARG A 62 -8.09 3.85 -7.32
N PRO A 63 -7.56 3.57 -8.52
CA PRO A 63 -6.32 4.18 -9.03
C PRO A 63 -6.39 5.71 -9.14
N GLU A 64 -7.57 6.28 -9.36
CA GLU A 64 -7.81 7.71 -9.54
C GLU A 64 -7.37 8.55 -8.33
N ARG A 65 -7.26 7.96 -7.13
CA ARG A 65 -6.75 8.65 -5.93
C ARG A 65 -5.37 9.27 -6.15
N PHE A 66 -4.52 8.60 -6.94
CA PHE A 66 -3.17 9.08 -7.28
C PHE A 66 -3.16 10.16 -8.39
N LEU A 67 -4.33 10.51 -8.92
CA LEU A 67 -4.52 11.63 -9.85
C LEU A 67 -5.29 12.79 -9.19
N GLU A 68 -5.95 12.54 -8.05
CA GLU A 68 -6.83 13.46 -7.35
C GLU A 68 -6.24 13.85 -5.97
N GLU A 69 -6.84 13.37 -4.88
CA GLU A 69 -6.50 13.80 -3.51
C GLU A 69 -5.08 13.44 -3.07
N ASP A 70 -4.51 12.36 -3.61
CA ASP A 70 -3.17 11.85 -3.31
C ASP A 70 -2.22 12.00 -4.52
N SER A 71 -2.46 12.99 -5.39
CA SER A 71 -1.68 13.26 -6.61
C SER A 71 -0.19 13.53 -6.40
N LYS A 72 0.24 13.81 -5.17
CA LYS A 72 1.65 14.00 -4.81
C LYS A 72 2.27 12.74 -4.19
N VAL A 73 1.49 11.70 -3.92
CA VAL A 73 1.98 10.48 -3.27
C VAL A 73 2.66 9.60 -4.32
N GLU A 74 3.93 9.26 -4.06
CA GLU A 74 4.74 8.44 -4.95
C GLU A 74 5.34 7.26 -4.18
N ALA A 75 5.71 6.20 -4.91
CA ALA A 75 6.35 5.03 -4.31
C ALA A 75 7.80 5.29 -3.82
N ASN A 76 8.27 6.54 -3.84
CA ASN A 76 9.64 6.97 -3.56
C ASN A 76 9.83 7.57 -2.16
N TRP A 77 9.04 7.13 -1.18
CA TRP A 77 9.19 7.52 0.24
C TRP A 77 8.69 8.91 0.59
N ASN A 78 8.01 9.61 -0.30
CA ASN A 78 7.57 10.98 -0.03
C ASN A 78 6.34 11.08 0.89
N ASP A 79 5.64 9.96 1.14
CA ASP A 79 4.50 9.87 2.06
C ASP A 79 4.55 8.57 2.88
N PHE A 80 4.53 8.71 4.21
CA PHE A 80 4.60 7.57 5.15
C PHE A 80 3.37 6.65 5.11
N ARG A 81 2.27 7.10 4.50
CA ARG A 81 1.08 6.27 4.27
C ARG A 81 1.26 5.32 3.09
N TYR A 82 2.30 5.52 2.25
CA TYR A 82 2.56 4.73 1.05
C TYR A 82 4.02 4.25 0.98
N LEU A 83 4.32 3.11 1.61
CA LEU A 83 5.69 2.59 1.70
C LEU A 83 5.86 1.17 1.10
N PRO A 84 5.41 0.90 -0.15
CA PRO A 84 5.35 -0.46 -0.71
C PRO A 84 6.71 -1.16 -0.90
N PHE A 85 7.80 -0.39 -0.96
CA PHE A 85 9.18 -0.85 -1.12
C PHE A 85 10.09 -0.55 0.10
N GLY A 86 9.54 -0.11 1.25
CA GLY A 86 10.27 0.31 2.48
C GLY A 86 11.17 1.56 2.37
N VAL A 87 11.34 2.35 3.43
CA VAL A 87 12.07 3.64 3.38
C VAL A 87 13.54 3.57 3.82
N GLY A 88 14.35 4.56 3.41
CA GLY A 88 15.68 4.81 3.97
C GLY A 88 16.76 3.86 3.47
N ARG A 89 17.79 3.61 4.29
CA ARG A 89 18.97 2.78 3.90
C ARG A 89 18.62 1.33 3.61
N ARG A 90 17.46 0.86 4.05
CA ARG A 90 16.98 -0.52 3.85
C ARG A 90 15.79 -0.57 2.88
N SER A 91 15.52 0.53 2.18
CA SER A 91 14.60 0.55 1.06
C SER A 91 14.99 -0.49 0.02
N CYS A 92 13.99 -1.04 -0.66
CA CYS A 92 14.22 -2.01 -1.71
C CYS A 92 14.93 -1.32 -2.88
N PRO A 93 16.19 -1.69 -3.20
CA PRO A 93 16.90 -1.11 -4.34
C PRO A 93 16.27 -1.52 -5.68
N GLY A 94 15.41 -2.55 -5.68
CA GLY A 94 14.71 -3.06 -6.85
C GLY A 94 13.59 -2.17 -7.37
N ILE A 95 13.20 -1.08 -6.69
CA ILE A 95 12.10 -0.19 -7.11
C ILE A 95 12.27 0.32 -8.56
N ILE A 96 13.50 0.67 -8.95
CA ILE A 96 13.84 1.18 -10.29
C ILE A 96 13.54 0.15 -11.38
N LEU A 97 13.61 -1.14 -11.05
CA LEU A 97 13.30 -2.23 -11.99
C LEU A 97 11.85 -2.67 -11.87
N ALA A 98 11.32 -2.77 -10.65
CA ALA A 98 9.99 -3.29 -10.38
C ALA A 98 8.89 -2.43 -11.03
N LEU A 99 8.96 -1.10 -10.91
CA LEU A 99 7.92 -0.21 -11.43
C LEU A 99 7.78 -0.29 -12.97
N PRO A 100 8.87 -0.18 -13.77
CA PRO A 100 8.77 -0.38 -15.21
C PRO A 100 8.30 -1.78 -15.61
N ILE A 101 8.77 -2.83 -14.94
CA ILE A 101 8.38 -4.21 -15.24
C ILE A 101 6.87 -4.39 -15.04
N LEU A 102 6.32 -3.91 -13.92
CA LEU A 102 4.88 -3.96 -13.64
C LEU A 102 4.09 -3.19 -14.70
N GLY A 103 4.46 -1.94 -14.97
CA GLY A 103 3.78 -1.09 -15.95
C GLY A 103 3.79 -1.68 -17.36
N ILE A 104 4.95 -2.15 -17.84
CA ILE A 104 5.10 -2.73 -19.17
C ILE A 104 4.32 -4.05 -19.28
N THR A 105 4.39 -4.91 -18.27
CA THR A 105 3.70 -6.21 -18.28
C THR A 105 2.18 -6.01 -18.34
N LEU A 106 1.64 -5.20 -17.44
CA LEU A 106 0.21 -4.89 -17.42
C LEU A 106 -0.23 -4.17 -18.70
N GLY A 107 0.54 -3.17 -19.14
CA GLY A 107 0.28 -2.43 -20.37
C GLY A 107 0.24 -3.35 -21.59
N ARG A 108 1.21 -4.25 -21.75
CA ARG A 108 1.22 -5.21 -22.88
C ARG A 108 0.05 -6.17 -22.83
N LEU A 109 -0.33 -6.67 -21.65
CA LEU A 109 -1.47 -7.58 -21.51
C LEU A 109 -2.77 -6.88 -21.94
N VAL A 110 -3.05 -5.68 -21.43
CA VAL A 110 -4.28 -4.93 -21.73
C VAL A 110 -4.30 -4.35 -23.16
N GLN A 111 -3.12 -4.07 -23.74
CA GLN A 111 -3.01 -3.66 -25.14
C GLN A 111 -3.47 -4.77 -26.09
N ASN A 112 -3.16 -6.03 -25.79
CA ASN A 112 -3.41 -7.16 -26.71
C ASN A 112 -4.64 -7.98 -26.36
N PHE A 113 -5.06 -8.01 -25.09
CA PHE A 113 -6.11 -8.90 -24.60
C PHE A 113 -7.16 -8.15 -23.77
N GLU A 114 -8.40 -8.59 -23.91
CA GLU A 114 -9.47 -8.38 -22.94
C GLU A 114 -9.33 -9.46 -21.85
N LEU A 115 -9.07 -9.05 -20.61
CA LEU A 115 -8.86 -9.95 -19.46
C LEU A 115 -10.22 -10.24 -18.80
N LEU A 116 -10.67 -11.49 -18.85
CA LEU A 116 -12.00 -11.90 -18.40
C LEU A 116 -11.95 -12.98 -17.32
N PRO A 117 -12.97 -13.08 -16.44
CA PRO A 117 -13.12 -14.22 -15.56
C PRO A 117 -13.42 -15.51 -16.35
N PRO A 118 -13.18 -16.70 -15.74
CA PRO A 118 -13.56 -17.97 -16.34
C PRO A 118 -15.07 -18.06 -16.64
N PRO A 119 -15.49 -18.88 -17.61
CA PRO A 119 -16.90 -19.12 -17.89
C PRO A 119 -17.66 -19.57 -16.62
N GLY A 120 -18.83 -18.98 -16.39
CA GLY A 120 -19.63 -19.25 -15.18
C GLY A 120 -19.24 -18.45 -13.94
N GLN A 121 -18.23 -17.57 -14.03
CA GLN A 121 -17.85 -16.66 -12.95
C GLN A 121 -18.03 -15.20 -13.39
N SER A 122 -18.59 -14.37 -12.53
CA SER A 122 -18.74 -12.93 -12.79
C SER A 122 -17.52 -12.11 -12.38
N LYS A 123 -16.70 -12.62 -11.44
CA LYS A 123 -15.48 -11.97 -10.92
C LYS A 123 -14.45 -13.02 -10.52
N ILE A 124 -13.20 -12.61 -10.46
CA ILE A 124 -12.11 -13.39 -9.88
C ILE A 124 -12.20 -13.33 -8.34
N ASP A 125 -12.11 -14.49 -7.68
CA ASP A 125 -11.98 -14.57 -6.23
C ASP A 125 -10.60 -14.03 -5.81
N THR A 126 -10.62 -12.95 -5.02
CA THR A 126 -9.43 -12.25 -4.53
C THR A 126 -9.21 -12.44 -3.03
N SER A 127 -9.90 -13.43 -2.42
CA SER A 127 -9.72 -13.76 -1.02
C SER A 127 -8.25 -13.95 -0.67
N GLU A 128 -7.85 -13.40 0.48
CA GLU A 128 -6.45 -13.33 0.88
C GLU A 128 -6.01 -14.58 1.64
N LYS A 129 -4.75 -14.96 1.45
CA LYS A 129 -4.00 -15.87 2.31
C LYS A 129 -2.81 -15.10 2.87
N GLY A 130 -3.03 -14.47 4.02
CA GLY A 130 -1.98 -13.82 4.79
C GLY A 130 -1.03 -14.83 5.41
N GLY A 131 0.25 -14.54 5.33
CA GLY A 131 1.31 -15.24 6.04
C GLY A 131 2.33 -14.26 6.59
N GLN A 132 3.23 -14.75 7.44
CA GLN A 132 4.26 -13.94 8.09
C GLN A 132 5.19 -13.20 7.10
N PHE A 133 5.34 -13.73 5.87
CA PHE A 133 6.29 -13.22 4.87
C PHE A 133 5.63 -12.52 3.70
N SER A 134 4.35 -12.79 3.45
CA SER A 134 3.67 -12.39 2.23
C SER A 134 2.15 -12.49 2.37
N LEU A 135 1.48 -11.61 1.62
CA LEU A 135 0.04 -11.66 1.40
C LEU A 135 -0.19 -12.16 -0.03
N HIS A 136 -0.78 -13.34 -0.18
CA HIS A 136 -1.06 -13.94 -1.49
C HIS A 136 -2.56 -14.02 -1.72
N ILE A 137 -2.98 -14.06 -2.99
CA ILE A 137 -4.34 -14.53 -3.32
C ILE A 137 -4.44 -16.01 -2.89
N LEU A 138 -5.48 -16.35 -2.15
CA LEU A 138 -5.70 -17.67 -1.55
C LEU A 138 -5.71 -18.80 -2.59
N LYS A 139 -6.25 -18.52 -3.77
CA LYS A 139 -6.29 -19.44 -4.91
C LYS A 139 -5.73 -18.74 -6.15
N HIS A 140 -4.75 -19.35 -6.81
CA HIS A 140 -4.19 -18.81 -8.05
C HIS A 140 -5.31 -18.54 -9.07
N SER A 141 -5.39 -17.31 -9.56
CA SER A 141 -6.44 -16.88 -10.47
C SER A 141 -6.32 -17.55 -11.83
N THR A 142 -7.43 -18.08 -12.34
CA THR A 142 -7.56 -18.47 -13.75
C THR A 142 -8.14 -17.30 -14.51
N ILE A 143 -7.45 -16.82 -15.54
CA ILE A 143 -7.84 -15.64 -16.32
C ILE A 143 -7.99 -16.06 -17.78
N VAL A 144 -9.09 -15.64 -18.42
CA VAL A 144 -9.29 -15.81 -19.85
C VAL A 144 -8.68 -14.61 -20.57
N LEU A 145 -7.73 -14.87 -21.46
CA LEU A 145 -7.11 -13.88 -22.33
C LEU A 145 -7.78 -13.92 -23.70
N LYS A 146 -8.72 -13.00 -23.95
CA LYS A 146 -9.40 -12.90 -25.24
C LYS A 146 -8.68 -11.87 -26.12
N PRO A 147 -8.18 -12.24 -27.32
CA PRO A 147 -7.52 -11.27 -28.21
C PRO A 147 -8.44 -10.08 -28.52
N ARG A 148 -7.88 -8.86 -28.49
CA ARG A 148 -8.62 -7.66 -28.90
C ARG A 148 -8.67 -7.59 -30.42
N SER A 149 -9.85 -7.36 -30.96
CA SER A 149 -10.04 -6.96 -32.35
C SER A 149 -9.69 -5.47 -32.49
N PHE A 150 -8.91 -5.15 -33.53
CA PHE A 150 -8.55 -3.79 -33.93
C PHE A 150 -9.37 -3.36 -35.14
#